data_AF-A0A2W5FCR6-F1
#
_entry.id   AF-A0A2W5FCR6-F1
#
_cell.length_a   1.000
_cell.length_b   1.000
_cell.length_c   1.000
_cell.angle_alpha   90.00
_cell.angle_beta   90.00
_cell.angle_gamma   90.00
#
_symmetry.space_group_name_H-M   'P 1'
#
loop_
_entity.id
_entity.type
_entity.pdbx_description
1 polymer ?
#
loop_
_entity_poly.entity_id
_entity_poly.type
_entity_poly.pdbx_seq_one_letter_code
_entity_poly.pdbx_strand_id
1 'polypeptide(L)'
;MPKLKINDTEIEVAPGTSVLQAAEILGYEVPRFCYHDRLSVPANCRMCLVELEGAPKPVASCAMACGDNMVVHTGSAKVKKGRNGVMEMMLINHPL
;
A
#
# COMPACT_ATOMS: atom_id res chain seq x y z
N MET A 1 -7.03 -18.88 5.03
CA MET A 1 -6.51 -17.86 4.09
C MET A 1 -7.02 -16.54 4.62
N PRO A 2 -6.17 -15.52 4.80
CA PRO A 2 -6.61 -14.25 5.38
C PRO A 2 -7.73 -13.60 4.57
N LYS A 3 -8.81 -13.22 5.26
CA LYS A 3 -9.94 -12.47 4.66
C LYS A 3 -9.88 -11.00 5.07
N LEU A 4 -9.84 -10.10 4.10
CA LEU A 4 -9.74 -8.66 4.32
C LEU A 4 -10.65 -7.88 3.39
N LYS A 5 -10.83 -6.59 3.69
CA LYS A 5 -11.58 -5.65 2.86
C LYS A 5 -10.64 -4.55 2.34
N ILE A 6 -10.62 -4.34 1.04
CA ILE A 6 -9.88 -3.25 0.40
C ILE A 6 -10.89 -2.32 -0.27
N ASN A 7 -10.92 -1.07 0.18
CA ASN A 7 -11.99 -0.11 -0.09
C ASN A 7 -13.34 -0.72 0.29
N ASP A 8 -14.21 -0.98 -0.69
CA ASP A 8 -15.54 -1.56 -0.49
C ASP A 8 -15.63 -3.05 -0.85
N THR A 9 -14.53 -3.67 -1.27
CA THR A 9 -14.51 -5.03 -1.82
C THR A 9 -13.83 -6.00 -0.86
N GLU A 10 -14.50 -7.12 -0.56
CA GLU A 10 -13.91 -8.21 0.21
C GLU A 10 -13.06 -9.13 -0.68
N ILE A 11 -11.95 -9.62 -0.13
CA ILE A 11 -11.06 -10.57 -0.80
C ILE A 11 -10.48 -11.56 0.21
N GLU A 12 -10.25 -12.78 -0.26
CA GLU A 12 -9.50 -13.81 0.46
C GLU A 12 -8.22 -14.10 -0.33
N VAL A 13 -7.07 -14.05 0.34
CA VAL A 13 -5.76 -14.21 -0.31
C VAL A 13 -4.92 -15.29 0.37
N ALA A 14 -3.90 -15.79 -0.31
CA ALA A 14 -2.97 -16.73 0.30
C ALA A 14 -2.22 -16.09 1.49
N PRO A 15 -1.86 -16.87 2.52
CA PRO A 15 -1.00 -16.38 3.59
C PRO A 15 0.32 -15.82 3.04
N GLY A 16 0.76 -14.67 3.55
CA GLY A 16 1.98 -14.01 3.09
C GLY A 16 1.80 -13.08 1.88
N THR A 17 0.62 -13.06 1.25
CA THR A 17 0.29 -12.03 0.25
C THR A 17 0.32 -10.64 0.89
N SER A 18 0.99 -9.69 0.23
CA SER A 18 1.05 -8.31 0.69
C SER A 18 -0.24 -7.55 0.37
N VAL A 19 -0.53 -6.48 1.13
CA VAL A 19 -1.67 -5.60 0.85
C VAL A 19 -1.60 -4.99 -0.55
N LEU A 20 -0.38 -4.72 -1.06
CA LEU A 20 -0.20 -4.24 -2.43
C LEU A 20 -0.66 -5.27 -3.47
N GLN A 21 -0.23 -6.52 -3.33
CA GLN A 21 -0.63 -7.59 -4.25
C GLN A 21 -2.13 -7.88 -4.16
N ALA A 22 -2.70 -7.87 -2.95
CA ALA A 22 -4.15 -8.04 -2.78
C ALA A 22 -4.94 -6.91 -3.46
N ALA A 23 -4.46 -5.67 -3.40
CA ALA A 23 -5.06 -4.54 -4.11
C ALA A 23 -4.98 -4.71 -5.64
N GLU A 24 -3.86 -5.20 -6.17
CA GLU A 24 -3.69 -5.48 -7.60
C GLU A 24 -4.62 -6.57 -8.12
N ILE A 25 -4.86 -7.63 -7.35
CA ILE A 25 -5.81 -8.71 -7.70
C ILE A 25 -7.22 -8.13 -7.90
N LEU A 26 -7.59 -7.11 -7.13
CA LEU A 26 -8.86 -6.39 -7.26
C LEU A 26 -8.84 -5.28 -8.32
N GLY A 27 -7.72 -5.08 -9.02
CA GLY A 27 -7.57 -4.03 -10.03
C GLY A 27 -7.33 -2.63 -9.46
N TYR A 28 -7.05 -2.50 -8.16
CA TYR A 28 -6.69 -1.21 -7.56
C TYR A 28 -5.19 -0.94 -7.73
N GLU A 29 -4.87 0.09 -8.51
CA GLU A 29 -3.47 0.50 -8.69
C GLU A 29 -2.97 1.32 -7.50
N VAL A 30 -1.95 0.78 -6.82
CA VAL A 30 -1.22 1.48 -5.75
C VAL A 30 0.14 1.94 -6.29
N PRO A 31 0.46 3.24 -6.25
CA PRO A 31 1.70 3.74 -6.84
C PRO A 31 2.92 3.21 -6.07
N ARG A 32 3.99 2.93 -6.82
CA ARG A 32 5.22 2.30 -6.32
C ARG A 32 6.42 2.77 -7.13
N PHE A 33 7.58 2.79 -6.48
CA PHE A 33 8.87 2.96 -7.16
C PHE A 33 9.83 1.81 -6.87
N CYS A 34 10.04 1.48 -5.59
CA CYS A 34 11.04 0.49 -5.18
C CYS A 34 10.54 -0.97 -5.13
N TYR A 35 9.25 -1.22 -5.38
CA TYR A 35 8.68 -2.56 -5.31
C TYR A 35 8.66 -3.19 -6.71
N HIS A 36 9.08 -4.46 -6.78
CA HIS A 36 8.99 -5.29 -7.97
C HIS A 36 8.68 -6.73 -7.51
N ASP A 37 7.78 -7.42 -8.21
CA ASP A 37 7.26 -8.75 -7.85
C ASP A 37 8.36 -9.84 -7.78
N ARG A 38 9.37 -9.72 -8.64
CA ARG A 38 10.53 -10.63 -8.75
C ARG A 38 11.75 -10.22 -7.92
N LEU A 39 11.68 -9.14 -7.14
CA LEU A 39 12.79 -8.67 -6.30
C LEU A 39 12.42 -8.73 -4.81
N SER A 40 13.40 -8.49 -3.95
CA SER A 40 13.16 -8.31 -2.52
C SER A 40 12.29 -7.06 -2.27
N VAL A 41 11.68 -6.99 -1.08
CA VAL A 41 10.80 -5.87 -0.70
C VAL A 41 11.56 -4.89 0.20
N PRO A 42 12.14 -3.80 -0.33
CA PRO A 42 12.95 -2.86 0.47
C PRO A 42 12.10 -1.89 1.30
N ALA A 43 10.90 -1.53 0.84
CA ALA A 43 10.01 -0.55 1.47
C ALA A 43 10.61 0.86 1.71
N ASN A 44 11.64 1.25 0.94
CA ASN A 44 12.35 2.52 1.13
C ASN A 44 11.64 3.74 0.51
N CYS A 45 10.93 3.57 -0.61
CA CYS A 45 10.34 4.71 -1.34
C CYS A 45 9.10 5.33 -0.68
N ARG A 46 8.40 4.57 0.18
CA ARG A 46 7.15 5.00 0.85
C ARG A 46 6.04 5.51 -0.09
N MET A 47 6.08 5.27 -1.39
CA MET A 47 5.00 5.70 -2.30
C MET A 47 3.73 4.86 -2.17
N CYS A 48 3.89 3.59 -1.79
CA CYS A 48 2.82 2.62 -1.68
C CYS A 48 2.00 2.74 -0.37
N LEU A 49 1.95 3.93 0.23
CA LEU A 49 1.19 4.13 1.47
C LEU A 49 -0.31 3.89 1.23
N VAL A 50 -0.92 3.20 2.17
CA VAL A 50 -2.37 2.95 2.27
C VAL A 50 -2.82 3.19 3.72
N GLU A 51 -4.09 3.51 3.91
CA GLU A 51 -4.66 3.64 5.24
C GLU A 51 -5.19 2.28 5.67
N LEU A 52 -4.76 1.82 6.85
CA LEU A 52 -5.29 0.63 7.50
C LEU A 52 -6.10 1.11 8.71
N GLU A 53 -7.35 0.69 8.81
CA GLU A 53 -8.18 1.06 9.97
C GLU A 53 -7.54 0.58 11.28
N GLY A 54 -7.58 1.44 12.31
CA GLY A 54 -6.91 1.20 13.58
C GLY A 54 -5.41 1.51 13.60
N ALA A 55 -4.76 1.68 12.45
CA ALA A 55 -3.36 2.11 12.41
C ALA A 55 -3.24 3.63 12.65
N PRO A 56 -2.30 4.10 13.50
CA PRO A 56 -2.14 5.53 13.79
C PRO A 56 -1.56 6.32 12.60
N LYS A 57 -0.93 5.62 11.64
CA LYS A 57 -0.27 6.21 10.47
C LYS A 57 -0.52 5.33 9.24
N PRO A 58 -0.52 5.89 8.01
CA PRO A 58 -0.54 5.09 6.80
C PRO A 58 0.62 4.10 6.77
N VAL A 59 0.36 2.90 6.25
CA VAL A 59 1.30 1.78 6.22
C VAL A 59 1.80 1.52 4.82
N ALA A 60 3.02 1.01 4.67
CA ALA A 60 3.58 0.65 3.37
C ALA A 60 2.97 -0.68 2.89
N SER A 61 2.06 -0.61 1.91
CA SER A 61 1.32 -1.78 1.43
C SER A 61 2.19 -2.89 0.85
N CYS A 62 3.38 -2.56 0.32
CA CYS A 62 4.28 -3.55 -0.28
C CYS A 62 4.91 -4.50 0.74
N ALA A 63 5.05 -4.07 2.00
CA ALA A 63 5.67 -4.84 3.07
C ALA A 63 4.67 -5.29 4.14
N MET A 64 3.45 -4.74 4.15
CA MET A 64 2.39 -5.16 5.04
C MET A 64 1.76 -6.45 4.50
N ALA A 65 1.86 -7.55 5.27
CA ALA A 65 1.16 -8.78 4.96
C ALA A 65 -0.34 -8.66 5.26
N CYS A 66 -1.18 -9.28 4.43
CA CYS A 66 -2.61 -9.36 4.67
C CYS A 66 -2.91 -10.21 5.92
N GLY A 67 -3.71 -9.67 6.82
CA GLY A 67 -4.26 -10.37 7.98
C GLY A 67 -5.79 -10.36 7.97
N ASP A 68 -6.37 -11.18 8.84
CA ASP A 68 -7.81 -11.30 8.97
C ASP A 68 -8.47 -10.01 9.47
N ASN A 69 -9.64 -9.72 8.92
CA ASN A 69 -10.48 -8.56 9.27
C ASN A 69 -9.79 -7.20 9.10
N MET A 70 -8.72 -7.12 8.30
CA MET A 70 -8.13 -5.85 7.92
C MET A 70 -9.08 -5.06 7.01
N VAL A 71 -9.18 -3.75 7.25
CA VAL A 71 -9.89 -2.82 6.36
C VAL A 71 -8.89 -1.79 5.85
N VAL A 72 -8.64 -1.80 4.55
CA VAL A 72 -7.64 -0.98 3.88
C VAL A 72 -8.31 0.01 2.95
N HIS A 73 -7.94 1.28 3.03
CA HIS A 73 -8.39 2.34 2.12
C HIS A 73 -7.21 2.83 1.27
N THR A 74 -7.32 2.73 -0.06
CA THR A 74 -6.24 3.10 -0.98
C THR A 74 -6.28 4.56 -1.45
N GLY A 75 -7.43 5.25 -1.23
CA GLY A 75 -7.71 6.58 -1.78
C GLY A 75 -8.13 7.64 -0.77
N SER A 76 -7.98 7.39 0.54
CA SER A 76 -8.39 8.32 1.59
C SER A 76 -7.63 9.65 1.56
N ALA A 77 -8.15 10.68 2.24
CA ALA A 77 -7.49 11.98 2.34
C ALA A 77 -6.09 11.87 3.00
N LYS A 78 -5.93 10.99 4.00
CA LYS A 78 -4.64 10.75 4.65
C LYS A 78 -3.64 10.11 3.69
N VAL A 79 -4.07 9.15 2.88
CA VAL A 79 -3.21 8.50 1.88
C VAL A 79 -2.78 9.48 0.81
N LYS A 80 -3.71 10.29 0.27
CA LYS A 80 -3.39 11.33 -0.71
C LYS A 80 -2.37 12.33 -0.17
N LYS A 81 -2.57 12.83 1.06
CA LYS A 81 -1.61 13.71 1.74
C LYS A 81 -0.24 13.05 1.91
N GLY A 82 -0.21 11.78 2.32
CA GLY A 82 1.03 11.02 2.47
C GLY A 82 1.79 10.87 1.14
N ARG A 83 1.10 10.48 0.06
CA ARG A 83 1.71 10.31 -1.27
C ARG A 83 2.23 11.63 -1.85
N ASN A 84 1.48 12.72 -1.69
CA ASN A 84 1.92 14.04 -2.12
C ASN A 84 3.20 14.46 -1.38
N GLY A 85 3.27 14.26 -0.05
CA GLY A 85 4.47 14.55 0.72
C GLY A 85 5.67 13.67 0.33
N VAL A 86 5.44 12.42 -0.04
CA VAL A 86 6.51 11.55 -0.57
C VAL A 86 7.00 12.05 -1.93
N MET A 87 6.11 12.42 -2.84
CA MET A 87 6.51 12.99 -4.14
C MET A 87 7.27 14.30 -3.98
N GLU A 88 6.79 15.19 -3.09
CA GLU A 88 7.48 16.45 -2.77
C GLU A 88 8.92 16.18 -2.30
N MET A 89 9.10 15.25 -1.35
CA MET A 89 10.41 14.88 -0.84
C MET A 89 11.28 14.11 -1.85
N MET A 90 10.69 13.39 -2.80
CA MET A 90 11.45 12.74 -3.87
C MET A 90 11.98 13.76 -4.87
N LEU A 91 11.20 14.80 -5.17
CA LEU A 91 11.54 15.79 -6.18
C LEU A 91 12.40 16.94 -5.65
N ILE A 92 12.44 17.17 -4.34
CA ILE A 92 13.17 18.30 -3.73
C ILE A 92 14.64 18.42 -4.16
N ASN A 93 15.30 17.28 -4.41
CA ASN A 93 16.69 17.21 -4.86
C ASN A 93 16.84 16.52 -6.22
N HIS A 94 15.74 16.26 -6.94
CA HIS A 94 15.78 15.64 -8.26
C HIS A 94 16.15 16.71 -9.30
N PRO A 95 17.09 16.45 -10.22
CA PRO A 95 17.43 17.41 -11.27
C PRO A 95 16.22 17.68 -12.17
N LEU A 96 16.17 18.90 -12.72
CA LEU A 96 15.19 19.31 -13.73
C LEU A 96 15.57 18.80 -15.13
#